data_AF-A0A4T0FWD9-F1
#
_entry.id   AF-A0A4T0FWD9-F1
#
_cell.length_a   1.000
_cell.length_b   1.000
_cell.length_c   1.000
_cell.angle_alpha   90.00
_cell.angle_beta   90.00
_cell.angle_gamma   90.00
#
_symmetry.space_group_name_H-M   'P 1'
#
loop_
_entity.id
_entity.type
_entity.pdbx_description
1 polymer ?
#
loop_
_entity_poly.entity_id
_entity_poly.type
_entity_poly.pdbx_seq_one_letter_code
_entity_poly.pdbx_strand_id
1 'polypeptide(L)'
;MPLSKQRFARPPTPPDTDTTLRRSERFYKRKDIPLDLSDAFDWQRDDSGATKIGEKCYTFPRHPGLIYLPGYLNHDEQRDLIKLSLRDIPTPPNRTSLDAHYNLPNDGLWAHYASGTKTAVATPRADSEAPRATPSYYAPSGERPMINNAPSTFETLKEIARSRNPEIPPSPTVKPLDGEKALYKLRWTNIGHYYHWGLKHYDFSVRDPLTNGAIAIPKQVAQVCKEAVEAVPWQHTSVADAAAEWKRSYRPDAGIINYYNLNDTLMAHVDRSEVTATLPLVSISLGHAAVFLIGDDMRESSTPPTPIILRSGDVVIMSGPTRRSYHGVPRILERSLPPHLAYDDERDDDDWEPFARYLASARINVNVRQSGLTDEQIAELVSL
;
A
#
# COMPACT_ATOMS: atom_id res chain seq x y z
N MET A 1 10.60 -1.93 25.58
CA MET A 1 11.02 -3.17 26.29
C MET A 1 11.23 -4.27 25.26
N PRO A 2 12.30 -5.07 25.34
CA PRO A 2 12.48 -6.20 24.44
C PRO A 2 11.37 -7.23 24.67
N LEU A 3 10.71 -7.69 23.61
CA LEU A 3 9.66 -8.71 23.66
C LEU A 3 10.31 -10.05 24.07
N SER A 4 10.24 -10.39 25.36
CA SER A 4 10.87 -11.60 25.91
C SER A 4 10.12 -12.88 25.50
N LYS A 5 10.88 -13.94 25.23
CA LYS A 5 10.43 -15.30 24.86
C LYS A 5 9.49 -15.92 25.91
N GLN A 6 8.17 -15.80 25.73
CA GLN A 6 7.18 -16.65 26.41
C GLN A 6 6.72 -17.76 25.47
N ARG A 7 6.68 -19.01 25.94
CA ARG A 7 6.20 -20.15 25.15
C ARG A 7 4.67 -20.11 25.05
N PHE A 8 4.15 -19.86 23.85
CA PHE A 8 2.71 -19.91 23.56
C PHE A 8 2.25 -21.33 23.24
N ALA A 9 0.98 -21.64 23.55
CA ALA A 9 0.34 -22.89 23.16
C ALA A 9 0.31 -23.02 21.63
N ARG A 10 0.74 -24.16 21.09
CA ARG A 10 0.68 -24.43 19.65
C ARG A 10 -0.79 -24.44 19.19
N PRO A 11 -1.15 -23.72 18.12
CA PRO A 11 -2.52 -23.65 17.63
C PRO A 11 -3.01 -25.00 17.08
N PRO A 12 -4.34 -25.18 16.94
CA PRO A 12 -4.90 -26.32 16.22
C PRO A 12 -4.38 -26.35 14.78
N THR A 13 -4.12 -27.55 14.27
CA THR A 13 -3.60 -27.78 12.92
C THR A 13 -4.54 -27.17 11.88
N PRO A 14 -4.06 -26.31 10.96
CA PRO A 14 -4.87 -25.80 9.85
C PRO A 14 -5.44 -26.95 9.00
N PRO A 15 -6.54 -26.72 8.24
CA PRO A 15 -7.02 -27.71 7.29
C PRO A 15 -5.91 -28.14 6.33
N ASP A 16 -5.83 -29.42 6.00
CA ASP A 16 -4.79 -29.95 5.10
C ASP A 16 -4.80 -29.30 3.70
N THR A 17 -5.93 -28.70 3.32
CA THR A 17 -6.12 -27.98 2.06
C THR A 17 -5.56 -26.55 2.03
N ASP A 18 -5.12 -25.98 3.16
CA ASP A 18 -4.54 -24.63 3.18
C ASP A 18 -3.08 -24.66 2.70
N THR A 19 -2.73 -23.77 1.76
CA THR A 19 -1.35 -23.50 1.36
C THR A 19 -0.51 -23.01 2.54
N THR A 20 0.81 -23.15 2.47
CA THR A 20 1.72 -22.69 3.53
C THR A 20 1.60 -21.19 3.80
N LEU A 21 1.39 -20.40 2.74
CA LEU A 21 1.10 -18.98 2.81
C LEU A 21 -0.17 -18.71 3.60
N ARG A 22 -1.27 -19.42 3.29
CA ARG A 22 -2.56 -19.25 3.98
C ARG A 22 -2.49 -19.69 5.44
N ARG A 23 -1.75 -20.75 5.75
CA ARG A 23 -1.49 -21.17 7.14
C ARG A 23 -0.78 -20.07 7.92
N SER A 24 0.22 -19.43 7.30
CA SER A 24 0.96 -18.32 7.91
C SER A 24 0.10 -17.06 8.07
N GLU A 25 -0.73 -16.72 7.08
CA GLU A 25 -1.70 -15.63 7.20
C GLU A 25 -2.65 -15.85 8.39
N ARG A 26 -3.22 -17.06 8.54
CA ARG A 26 -4.09 -17.38 9.67
C ARG A 26 -3.36 -17.29 11.00
N PHE A 27 -2.12 -17.76 11.07
CA PHE A 27 -1.30 -17.72 12.28
C PHE A 27 -1.08 -16.27 12.76
N TYR A 28 -0.67 -15.37 11.86
CA TYR A 28 -0.39 -13.98 12.22
C TYR A 28 -1.65 -13.12 12.36
N LYS A 29 -2.77 -13.49 11.72
CA LYS A 29 -4.06 -12.82 11.86
C LYS A 29 -4.71 -13.00 13.25
N ARG A 30 -4.21 -13.92 14.07
CA ARG A 30 -4.74 -14.16 15.41
C ARG A 30 -4.64 -12.91 16.28
N LYS A 31 -5.59 -12.79 17.21
CA LYS A 31 -5.73 -11.65 18.12
C LYS A 31 -5.18 -11.93 19.52
N ASP A 32 -4.43 -13.02 19.69
CA ASP A 32 -3.70 -13.28 20.93
C ASP A 32 -2.64 -12.19 21.16
N ILE A 33 -2.54 -11.74 22.41
CA ILE A 33 -1.56 -10.73 22.84
C ILE A 33 -0.81 -11.29 24.06
N PRO A 34 0.54 -11.42 24.01
CA PRO A 34 1.38 -11.12 22.85
C PRO A 34 1.18 -12.12 21.72
N LEU A 35 1.14 -11.64 20.47
CA LEU A 35 1.24 -12.50 19.30
C LEU A 35 2.67 -13.04 19.24
N ASP A 36 2.83 -14.33 18.93
CA ASP A 36 4.16 -14.91 18.74
C ASP A 36 4.80 -14.37 17.45
N LEU A 37 5.92 -13.66 17.62
CA LEU A 37 6.72 -13.05 16.57
C LEU A 37 8.14 -13.62 16.53
N SER A 38 8.39 -14.79 17.14
CA SER A 38 9.73 -15.40 17.18
C SER A 38 10.29 -15.65 15.79
N ASP A 39 9.41 -15.98 14.83
CA ASP A 39 9.80 -16.39 13.48
C ASP A 39 9.80 -15.22 12.48
N ALA A 40 9.28 -14.06 12.87
CA ALA A 40 9.22 -12.87 12.03
C ALA A 40 10.54 -12.10 12.10
N PHE A 41 11.20 -11.86 10.97
CA PHE A 41 12.44 -11.08 10.93
C PHE A 41 12.26 -9.71 11.61
N ASP A 42 13.15 -9.43 12.55
CA ASP A 42 13.25 -8.18 13.27
C ASP A 42 14.70 -7.71 13.31
N TRP A 43 14.98 -6.58 12.65
CA TRP A 43 16.33 -5.99 12.63
C TRP A 43 16.87 -5.63 14.02
N GLN A 44 15.99 -5.44 15.02
CA GLN A 44 16.41 -5.17 16.39
C GLN A 44 16.97 -6.41 17.10
N ARG A 45 16.72 -7.61 16.56
CA ARG A 45 17.22 -8.89 17.09
C ARG A 45 18.40 -9.44 16.29
N ASP A 46 18.68 -8.86 15.12
CA ASP A 46 19.68 -9.34 14.15
C ASP A 46 19.44 -10.82 13.76
N ASP A 47 18.21 -11.12 13.31
CA ASP A 47 17.77 -12.48 13.04
C ASP A 47 18.43 -13.11 11.79
N SER A 48 18.68 -14.42 11.86
CA SER A 48 19.44 -15.23 10.89
C SER A 48 18.79 -15.45 9.50
N GLY A 49 17.82 -14.64 9.10
CA GLY A 49 17.07 -14.78 7.84
C GLY A 49 17.38 -13.72 6.78
N ALA A 50 18.07 -12.65 7.15
CA ALA A 50 18.48 -11.57 6.25
C ALA A 50 20.00 -11.37 6.29
N THR A 51 20.55 -10.88 5.20
CA THR A 51 21.96 -10.49 5.09
C THR A 51 22.06 -8.98 5.18
N LYS A 52 22.79 -8.48 6.17
CA LYS A 52 23.10 -7.06 6.28
C LYS A 52 24.11 -6.66 5.20
N ILE A 53 23.76 -5.70 4.36
CA ILE A 53 24.58 -5.22 3.22
C ILE A 53 24.99 -3.75 3.35
N GLY A 54 24.54 -3.08 4.41
CA GLY A 54 24.92 -1.71 4.78
C GLY A 54 24.52 -1.42 6.24
N GLU A 55 24.76 -0.20 6.73
CA GLU A 55 24.53 0.16 8.15
C GLU A 55 23.09 -0.13 8.63
N LYS A 56 22.12 0.24 7.80
CA LYS A 56 20.69 -0.05 7.95
C LYS A 56 20.10 -0.50 6.62
N CYS A 57 20.69 -1.54 6.04
CA CYS A 57 20.23 -2.10 4.77
C CYS A 57 20.39 -3.62 4.79
N TYR A 58 19.29 -4.32 4.53
CA TYR A 58 19.22 -5.78 4.57
C TYR A 58 18.67 -6.32 3.26
N THR A 59 19.22 -7.43 2.80
CA THR A 59 18.66 -8.23 1.71
C THR A 59 18.31 -9.63 2.21
N PHE A 60 17.50 -10.37 1.44
CA PHE A 60 17.01 -11.68 1.83
C PHE A 60 17.42 -12.70 0.78
N PRO A 61 18.31 -13.66 1.10
CA PRO A 61 18.77 -14.66 0.14
C PRO A 61 17.63 -15.47 -0.50
N ARG A 62 16.55 -15.71 0.25
CA ARG A 62 15.33 -16.39 -0.23
C ARG A 62 14.48 -15.55 -1.18
N HIS A 63 14.65 -14.22 -1.17
CA HIS A 63 13.84 -13.27 -1.93
C HIS A 63 14.77 -12.34 -2.73
N PRO A 64 15.35 -12.81 -3.86
CA PRO A 64 16.23 -12.01 -4.70
C PRO A 64 15.58 -10.70 -5.18
N GLY A 65 16.15 -9.59 -4.75
CA GLY A 65 15.64 -8.24 -5.06
C GLY A 65 14.74 -7.64 -3.98
N LEU A 66 14.52 -8.34 -2.86
CA LEU A 66 13.96 -7.77 -1.63
C LEU A 66 15.03 -7.01 -0.84
N ILE A 67 14.75 -5.74 -0.54
CA ILE A 67 15.55 -4.88 0.33
C ILE A 67 14.67 -4.36 1.46
N TYR A 68 15.24 -4.32 2.67
CA TYR A 68 14.63 -3.72 3.84
C TYR A 68 15.56 -2.67 4.45
N LEU A 69 15.03 -1.47 4.66
CA LEU A 69 15.68 -0.29 5.20
C LEU A 69 14.98 0.10 6.51
N PRO A 70 15.47 -0.36 7.69
CA PRO A 70 14.83 -0.06 8.96
C PRO A 70 15.00 1.40 9.38
N GLY A 71 13.92 2.03 9.80
CA GLY A 71 13.90 3.42 10.27
C GLY A 71 14.61 4.36 9.28
N TYR A 72 14.35 4.16 7.99
CA TYR A 72 14.94 4.96 6.91
C TYR A 72 14.50 6.41 7.00
N LEU A 73 13.21 6.64 7.27
CA LEU A 73 12.69 7.98 7.49
C LEU A 73 12.95 8.44 8.94
N ASN A 74 13.44 9.66 9.08
CA ASN A 74 13.55 10.32 10.36
C ASN A 74 12.16 10.74 10.90
N HIS A 75 12.10 11.23 12.14
CA HIS A 75 10.82 11.53 12.79
C HIS A 75 10.02 12.63 12.07
N ASP A 76 10.70 13.66 11.56
CA ASP A 76 10.05 14.79 10.88
C ASP A 76 9.52 14.36 9.52
N GLU A 77 10.30 13.61 8.73
CA GLU A 77 9.87 13.04 7.46
C GLU A 77 8.64 12.13 7.62
N GLN A 78 8.58 11.34 8.70
CA GLN A 78 7.41 10.53 9.00
C GLN A 78 6.18 11.41 9.23
N ARG A 79 6.29 12.46 10.05
CA ARG A 79 5.18 13.38 10.34
C ARG A 79 4.73 14.13 9.09
N ASP A 80 5.66 14.60 8.27
CA ASP A 80 5.37 15.29 7.02
C ASP A 80 4.63 14.38 6.03
N LEU A 81 5.10 13.15 5.84
CA LEU A 81 4.40 12.20 4.98
C LEU A 81 3.03 11.78 5.53
N ILE A 82 2.84 11.74 6.85
CA ILE A 82 1.52 11.52 7.48
C ILE A 82 0.60 12.71 7.17
N LYS A 83 1.06 13.94 7.35
CA LYS A 83 0.28 15.16 7.02
C LYS A 83 -0.15 15.12 5.57
N LEU A 84 0.82 14.89 4.69
CA LEU A 84 0.59 14.78 3.25
C LEU A 84 -0.41 13.65 2.92
N SER A 85 -0.27 12.47 3.53
CA SER A 85 -1.12 11.31 3.25
C SER A 85 -2.57 11.48 3.74
N LEU A 86 -2.82 12.21 4.82
CA LEU A 86 -4.17 12.35 5.39
C LEU A 86 -4.87 13.65 4.99
N ARG A 87 -4.12 14.74 4.87
CA ARG A 87 -4.66 16.08 4.62
C ARG A 87 -4.63 16.46 3.14
N ASP A 88 -3.46 16.31 2.51
CA ASP A 88 -3.18 17.00 1.25
C ASP A 88 -3.39 16.09 0.02
N ILE A 89 -3.04 14.81 0.11
CA ILE A 89 -3.16 13.86 -1.01
C ILE A 89 -4.61 13.39 -1.25
N PRO A 90 -5.44 13.10 -0.23
CA PRO A 90 -6.83 12.63 -0.41
C PRO A 90 -7.82 13.73 -0.85
N THR A 91 -7.39 14.61 -1.74
CA THR A 91 -8.18 15.65 -2.39
C THR A 91 -8.10 15.49 -3.91
N PRO A 92 -9.04 16.06 -4.68
CA PRO A 92 -8.90 16.15 -6.13
C PRO A 92 -7.53 16.75 -6.53
N PRO A 93 -6.88 16.24 -7.59
CA PRO A 93 -7.38 15.26 -8.55
C PRO A 93 -7.20 13.79 -8.15
N ASN A 94 -6.61 13.51 -6.99
CA ASN A 94 -6.35 12.14 -6.57
C ASN A 94 -7.66 11.44 -6.18
N ARG A 95 -7.90 10.26 -6.77
CA ARG A 95 -9.06 9.43 -6.45
C ARG A 95 -8.80 8.57 -5.22
N THR A 96 -9.83 8.39 -4.43
CA THR A 96 -9.87 7.61 -3.20
C THR A 96 -10.82 6.43 -3.28
N SER A 97 -10.75 5.54 -2.29
CA SER A 97 -11.70 4.43 -2.16
C SER A 97 -13.16 4.84 -1.97
N LEU A 98 -13.41 6.10 -1.56
CA LEU A 98 -14.76 6.59 -1.30
C LEU A 98 -15.41 7.19 -2.55
N ASP A 99 -14.63 7.70 -3.51
CA ASP A 99 -15.15 8.30 -4.75
C ASP A 99 -16.00 7.34 -5.58
N ALA A 100 -15.81 6.03 -5.41
CA ALA A 100 -16.65 5.01 -6.05
C ALA A 100 -18.13 5.08 -5.62
N HIS A 101 -18.42 5.63 -4.43
CA HIS A 101 -19.75 5.58 -3.82
C HIS A 101 -20.23 6.91 -3.23
N TYR A 102 -19.33 7.87 -3.02
CA TYR A 102 -19.65 9.13 -2.36
C TYR A 102 -19.20 10.32 -3.20
N ASN A 103 -19.99 11.41 -3.15
CA ASN A 103 -19.53 12.73 -3.50
C ASN A 103 -18.75 13.26 -2.29
N LEU A 104 -17.47 13.57 -2.48
CA LEU A 104 -16.58 14.08 -1.45
C LEU A 104 -16.44 15.61 -1.54
N PRO A 105 -16.15 16.30 -0.43
CA PRO A 105 -15.81 17.71 -0.45
C PRO A 105 -14.51 17.97 -1.23
N ASN A 106 -14.48 19.06 -2.01
CA ASN A 106 -13.32 19.39 -2.86
C ASN A 106 -12.06 19.76 -2.06
N ASP A 107 -12.24 20.28 -0.84
CA ASP A 107 -11.20 20.56 0.15
C ASP A 107 -10.79 19.32 0.97
N GLY A 108 -11.36 18.16 0.66
CA GLY A 108 -11.02 16.88 1.28
C GLY A 108 -11.69 16.62 2.63
N LEU A 109 -11.43 15.44 3.18
CA LEU A 109 -12.06 15.00 4.42
C LEU A 109 -11.38 15.52 5.69
N TRP A 110 -10.14 16.00 5.57
CA TRP A 110 -9.30 16.30 6.72
C TRP A 110 -9.84 17.44 7.59
N ALA A 111 -10.20 18.57 6.99
CA ALA A 111 -10.71 19.72 7.73
C ALA A 111 -11.98 19.34 8.53
N HIS A 112 -12.85 18.51 7.95
CA HIS A 112 -14.06 18.03 8.61
C HIS A 112 -13.77 17.05 9.75
N TYR A 113 -12.77 16.18 9.59
CA TYR A 113 -12.30 15.31 10.67
C TYR A 113 -11.65 16.09 11.81
N ALA A 114 -10.73 16.99 11.48
CA ALA A 114 -9.96 17.77 12.46
C ALA A 114 -10.88 18.65 13.31
N SER A 115 -11.84 19.34 12.68
CA SER A 115 -12.84 20.17 13.36
C SER A 115 -13.91 19.39 14.15
N GLY A 116 -13.95 18.06 14.04
CA GLY A 116 -14.98 17.24 14.70
C GLY A 116 -16.39 17.45 14.15
N THR A 117 -16.51 17.92 12.90
CA THR A 117 -17.79 18.22 12.25
C THR A 117 -18.68 16.97 12.20
N LYS A 118 -19.92 17.08 12.70
CA LYS A 118 -20.90 15.97 12.73
C LYS A 118 -21.92 16.00 11.60
N THR A 119 -21.91 17.05 10.76
CA THR A 119 -22.71 17.09 9.54
C THR A 119 -22.17 16.10 8.51
N ALA A 120 -23.05 15.54 7.68
CA ALA A 120 -22.63 14.67 6.59
C ALA A 120 -21.86 15.49 5.54
N VAL A 121 -20.67 15.01 5.18
CA VAL A 121 -19.77 15.63 4.19
C VAL A 121 -19.53 14.71 2.99
N ALA A 122 -19.57 13.39 3.20
CA ALA A 122 -19.57 12.42 2.12
C ALA A 122 -21.02 11.94 1.89
N THR A 123 -21.61 12.33 0.75
CA THR A 123 -23.00 11.99 0.40
C THR A 123 -23.04 10.87 -0.63
N PRO A 124 -23.95 9.88 -0.53
CA PRO A 124 -24.03 8.79 -1.51
C PRO A 124 -24.27 9.30 -2.94
N ARG A 125 -23.44 8.88 -3.89
CA ARG A 125 -23.61 9.18 -5.32
C ARG A 125 -24.90 8.60 -5.88
N ALA A 126 -25.34 7.45 -5.36
CA ALA A 126 -26.57 6.79 -5.77
C ALA A 126 -27.84 7.63 -5.55
N ASP A 127 -27.79 8.62 -4.65
CA ASP A 127 -28.92 9.53 -4.39
C ASP A 127 -29.05 10.61 -5.48
N SER A 128 -27.96 10.91 -6.19
CA SER A 128 -27.88 11.98 -7.20
C SER A 128 -27.70 11.48 -8.64
N GLU A 129 -27.18 10.27 -8.82
CA GLU A 129 -26.86 9.72 -10.15
C GLU A 129 -27.95 8.79 -10.68
N ALA A 130 -28.19 8.85 -12.00
CA ALA A 130 -29.06 7.89 -12.66
C ALA A 130 -28.49 6.46 -12.56
N PRO A 131 -29.34 5.43 -12.38
CA PRO A 131 -28.90 4.05 -12.34
C PRO A 131 -28.11 3.67 -13.61
N ARG A 132 -26.94 3.06 -13.43
CA ARG A 132 -26.09 2.55 -14.52
C ARG A 132 -26.04 1.03 -14.48
N ALA A 133 -25.97 0.40 -15.65
CA ALA A 133 -25.77 -1.04 -15.74
C ALA A 133 -24.42 -1.43 -15.11
N THR A 134 -24.40 -2.56 -14.40
CA THR A 134 -23.15 -3.09 -13.85
C THR A 134 -22.27 -3.58 -15.01
N PRO A 135 -20.99 -3.15 -15.10
CA PRO A 135 -20.11 -3.61 -16.16
C PRO A 135 -19.92 -5.13 -16.15
N SER A 136 -19.78 -5.75 -17.33
CA SER A 136 -19.68 -7.21 -17.48
C SER A 136 -18.46 -7.83 -16.78
N TYR A 137 -17.40 -7.03 -16.53
CA TYR A 137 -16.20 -7.46 -15.81
C TYR A 137 -16.37 -7.44 -14.27
N TYR A 138 -17.48 -6.90 -13.75
CA TYR A 138 -17.75 -6.83 -12.32
C TYR A 138 -18.63 -8.03 -11.89
N ALA A 139 -18.02 -9.00 -11.20
CA ALA A 139 -18.75 -10.16 -10.70
C ALA A 139 -19.80 -9.75 -9.63
N PRO A 140 -21.03 -10.30 -9.65
CA PRO A 140 -22.02 -10.05 -8.61
C PRO A 140 -21.48 -10.49 -7.24
N SER A 141 -21.80 -9.72 -6.21
CA SER A 141 -21.36 -10.00 -4.83
C SER A 141 -21.88 -11.36 -4.35
N GLY A 142 -20.97 -12.32 -4.12
CA GLY A 142 -21.31 -13.63 -3.55
C GLY A 142 -20.17 -14.63 -3.68
N GLU A 143 -19.51 -14.63 -4.83
CA GLU A 143 -18.26 -15.34 -5.06
C GLU A 143 -17.26 -14.30 -5.58
N ARG A 144 -16.20 -14.00 -4.81
CA ARG A 144 -15.04 -13.32 -5.40
C ARG A 144 -14.18 -14.44 -5.98
N PRO A 145 -14.33 -14.83 -7.26
CA PRO A 145 -13.41 -15.78 -7.86
C PRO A 145 -11.99 -15.27 -7.67
N MET A 146 -11.04 -16.19 -7.55
CA MET A 146 -9.64 -15.84 -7.46
C MET A 146 -9.22 -15.23 -8.80
N ILE A 147 -9.24 -13.91 -8.88
CA ILE A 147 -8.85 -13.19 -10.09
C ILE A 147 -7.33 -13.17 -10.13
N ASN A 148 -6.76 -14.16 -10.81
CA ASN A 148 -5.34 -14.28 -11.11
C ASN A 148 -5.08 -13.62 -12.47
N ASN A 149 -5.12 -12.28 -12.52
CA ASN A 149 -4.98 -11.57 -13.80
C ASN A 149 -3.65 -11.90 -14.48
N ALA A 150 -3.68 -11.99 -15.81
CA ALA A 150 -2.47 -12.04 -16.60
C ALA A 150 -1.63 -10.77 -16.35
N PRO A 151 -0.29 -10.87 -16.40
CA PRO A 151 0.57 -9.69 -16.38
C PRO A 151 0.15 -8.68 -17.46
N SER A 152 0.21 -7.40 -17.12
CA SER A 152 -0.14 -6.34 -18.08
C SER A 152 0.85 -6.31 -19.24
N THR A 153 0.34 -6.18 -20.46
CA THR A 153 1.15 -5.92 -21.65
C THR A 153 0.69 -4.62 -22.30
N PHE A 154 1.54 -4.01 -23.13
CA PHE A 154 1.16 -2.81 -23.86
C PHE A 154 -0.07 -3.04 -24.77
N GLU A 155 -0.19 -4.21 -25.41
CA GLU A 155 -1.37 -4.57 -26.20
C GLU A 155 -2.64 -4.66 -25.36
N THR A 156 -2.57 -5.32 -24.19
CA THR A 156 -3.70 -5.39 -23.26
C THR A 156 -4.14 -4.00 -22.80
N LEU A 157 -3.20 -3.08 -22.56
CA LEU A 157 -3.52 -1.70 -22.20
C LEU A 157 -4.20 -0.95 -23.36
N LYS A 158 -3.81 -1.19 -24.62
CA LYS A 158 -4.49 -0.59 -25.79
C LYS A 158 -5.91 -1.09 -25.96
N GLU A 159 -6.17 -2.38 -25.72
CA GLU A 159 -7.53 -2.94 -25.73
C GLU A 159 -8.41 -2.28 -24.66
N ILE A 160 -7.85 -2.13 -23.45
CA ILE A 160 -8.51 -1.46 -22.32
C ILE A 160 -8.78 0.02 -22.61
N ALA A 161 -7.84 0.75 -23.23
CA ALA A 161 -8.02 2.16 -23.57
C ALA A 161 -9.23 2.36 -24.52
N ARG A 162 -9.30 1.54 -25.58
CA ARG A 162 -10.38 1.63 -26.61
C ARG A 162 -11.78 1.33 -26.07
N SER A 163 -11.91 0.56 -24.98
CA SER A 163 -13.22 0.17 -24.44
C SER A 163 -13.90 1.27 -23.61
N ARG A 164 -13.27 2.45 -23.42
CA ARG A 164 -13.81 3.63 -22.71
C ARG A 164 -14.37 3.33 -21.30
N ASN A 165 -13.86 2.27 -20.68
CA ASN A 165 -14.46 1.49 -19.58
C ASN A 165 -15.40 2.27 -18.64
N PRO A 166 -16.69 1.86 -18.53
CA PRO A 166 -17.63 2.54 -17.66
C PRO A 166 -17.25 2.35 -16.18
N GLU A 167 -17.34 3.42 -15.39
CA GLU A 167 -17.18 3.34 -13.94
C GLU A 167 -18.21 2.40 -13.31
N ILE A 168 -17.81 1.74 -12.22
CA ILE A 168 -18.71 0.90 -11.42
C ILE A 168 -19.83 1.78 -10.84
N PRO A 169 -21.12 1.38 -10.95
CA PRO A 169 -22.21 2.14 -10.37
C PRO A 169 -22.04 2.27 -8.85
N PRO A 170 -22.41 3.41 -8.25
CA PRO A 170 -22.34 3.59 -6.82
C PRO A 170 -23.30 2.62 -6.12
N SER A 171 -22.90 2.14 -4.94
CA SER A 171 -23.74 1.26 -4.14
C SER A 171 -24.98 2.02 -3.63
N PRO A 172 -26.21 1.46 -3.77
CA PRO A 172 -27.42 2.11 -3.25
C PRO A 172 -27.60 1.91 -1.74
N THR A 173 -26.75 1.14 -1.06
CA THR A 173 -26.91 0.79 0.35
C THR A 173 -26.00 1.58 1.28
N VAL A 174 -25.11 2.41 0.72
CA VAL A 174 -24.24 3.28 1.52
C VAL A 174 -25.03 4.43 2.14
N LYS A 175 -24.60 4.91 3.31
CA LYS A 175 -25.25 5.99 4.06
C LYS A 175 -24.34 7.21 4.14
N PRO A 176 -24.86 8.44 4.20
CA PRO A 176 -24.05 9.64 4.38
C PRO A 176 -23.10 9.55 5.58
N LEU A 177 -21.92 10.14 5.46
CA LEU A 177 -20.87 10.08 6.48
C LEU A 177 -20.42 11.48 6.90
N ASP A 178 -20.22 11.66 8.20
CA ASP A 178 -19.46 12.79 8.74
C ASP A 178 -17.95 12.63 8.47
N GLY A 179 -17.15 13.66 8.75
CA GLY A 179 -15.72 13.67 8.44
C GLY A 179 -14.95 12.54 9.13
N GLU A 180 -15.31 12.21 10.37
CA GLU A 180 -14.70 11.15 11.15
C GLU A 180 -14.98 9.76 10.56
N LYS A 181 -16.25 9.43 10.32
CA LYS A 181 -16.63 8.15 9.70
C LYS A 181 -16.08 8.01 8.30
N ALA A 182 -16.04 9.10 7.53
CA ALA A 182 -15.47 9.11 6.19
C ALA A 182 -13.96 8.81 6.23
N LEU A 183 -13.19 9.54 7.04
CA LEU A 183 -11.74 9.35 7.10
C LEU A 183 -11.34 7.95 7.58
N TYR A 184 -12.05 7.36 8.56
CA TYR A 184 -11.80 5.97 9.00
C TYR A 184 -12.34 4.89 8.04
N LYS A 185 -13.20 5.26 7.08
CA LYS A 185 -13.64 4.39 5.98
C LYS A 185 -12.76 4.51 4.74
N LEU A 186 -11.87 5.51 4.67
CA LEU A 186 -10.85 5.59 3.64
C LEU A 186 -9.96 4.33 3.71
N ARG A 187 -9.72 3.71 2.55
CA ARG A 187 -8.92 2.48 2.44
C ARG A 187 -7.73 2.66 1.53
N TRP A 188 -7.88 3.46 0.47
CA TRP A 188 -6.77 3.82 -0.39
C TRP A 188 -6.96 5.19 -1.03
N THR A 189 -5.84 5.79 -1.45
CA THR A 189 -5.77 6.96 -2.35
C THR A 189 -4.75 6.67 -3.44
N ASN A 190 -5.10 6.91 -4.70
CA ASN A 190 -4.17 6.84 -5.82
C ASN A 190 -3.29 8.10 -5.86
N ILE A 191 -2.03 7.92 -6.24
CA ILE A 191 -1.11 9.01 -6.60
C ILE A 191 -0.43 8.62 -7.92
N GLY A 192 -0.15 9.58 -8.80
CA GLY A 192 0.38 9.23 -10.12
C GLY A 192 -0.71 8.69 -11.06
N HIS A 193 -0.32 7.79 -11.97
CA HIS A 193 -1.26 7.12 -12.87
C HIS A 193 -2.36 6.37 -12.09
N TYR A 194 -3.61 6.57 -12.51
CA TYR A 194 -4.77 6.04 -11.80
C TYR A 194 -4.87 4.53 -11.95
N TYR A 195 -4.93 3.81 -10.82
CA TYR A 195 -5.21 2.38 -10.79
C TYR A 195 -6.72 2.13 -10.79
N HIS A 196 -7.25 1.52 -11.86
CA HIS A 196 -8.67 1.21 -11.95
C HIS A 196 -8.99 -0.15 -11.32
N TRP A 197 -9.48 -0.15 -10.07
CA TRP A 197 -9.73 -1.36 -9.27
C TRP A 197 -10.65 -2.41 -9.90
N GLY A 198 -11.62 -2.01 -10.73
CA GLY A 198 -12.49 -2.95 -11.44
C GLY A 198 -11.79 -3.75 -12.54
N LEU A 199 -10.88 -3.10 -13.27
CA LEU A 199 -10.12 -3.68 -14.39
C LEU A 199 -8.80 -4.28 -13.90
N LYS A 200 -8.30 -3.77 -12.77
CA LYS A 200 -6.99 -4.07 -12.20
C LYS A 200 -5.81 -3.70 -13.13
N HIS A 201 -5.97 -2.60 -13.85
CA HIS A 201 -4.95 -2.01 -14.72
C HIS A 201 -4.88 -0.49 -14.50
N TYR A 202 -3.80 0.12 -14.97
CA TYR A 202 -3.68 1.57 -15.02
C TYR A 202 -4.55 2.17 -16.11
N ASP A 203 -5.19 3.28 -15.79
CA ASP A 203 -5.88 4.14 -16.72
C ASP A 203 -5.09 5.44 -16.86
N PHE A 204 -4.48 5.60 -18.03
CA PHE A 204 -3.64 6.75 -18.37
C PHE A 204 -4.44 7.95 -18.87
N SER A 205 -5.74 7.76 -19.12
CA SER A 205 -6.66 8.81 -19.58
C SER A 205 -7.08 9.75 -18.45
N VAL A 206 -6.92 9.33 -17.19
CA VAL A 206 -7.17 10.20 -16.02
C VAL A 206 -6.04 11.23 -15.93
N ARG A 207 -6.40 12.51 -16.06
CA ARG A 207 -5.48 13.65 -16.07
C ARG A 207 -5.71 14.61 -14.93
N ASP A 208 -4.67 15.33 -14.59
CA ASP A 208 -4.74 16.50 -13.73
C ASP A 208 -5.56 17.61 -14.44
N PRO A 209 -6.68 18.08 -13.87
CA PRO A 209 -7.54 19.09 -14.49
C PRO A 209 -6.86 20.45 -14.72
N LEU A 210 -5.81 20.77 -13.96
CA LEU A 210 -5.10 22.05 -14.04
C LEU A 210 -4.04 22.03 -15.13
N THR A 211 -3.30 20.92 -15.24
CA THR A 211 -2.18 20.81 -16.20
C THR A 211 -2.55 20.07 -17.48
N ASN A 212 -3.68 19.35 -17.49
CA ASN A 212 -4.07 18.39 -18.53
C ASN A 212 -3.03 17.25 -18.74
N GLY A 213 -2.05 17.15 -17.85
CA GLY A 213 -1.01 16.13 -17.83
C GLY A 213 -1.36 14.93 -16.96
N ALA A 214 -0.44 13.99 -16.84
CA ALA A 214 -0.56 12.93 -15.86
C ALA A 214 -0.60 13.52 -14.45
N ILE A 215 -1.45 12.98 -13.58
CA ILE A 215 -1.39 13.29 -12.15
C ILE A 215 0.01 12.91 -11.66
N ALA A 216 0.69 13.83 -10.98
CA ALA A 216 2.06 13.60 -10.53
C ALA A 216 2.10 12.85 -9.20
N ILE A 217 3.15 12.05 -8.99
CA ILE A 217 3.52 11.61 -7.64
C ILE A 217 3.94 12.85 -6.84
N PRO A 218 3.43 13.05 -5.61
CA PRO A 218 3.84 14.15 -4.75
C PRO A 218 5.36 14.21 -4.59
N LYS A 219 5.94 15.41 -4.73
CA LYS A 219 7.40 15.59 -4.82
C LYS A 219 8.16 14.97 -3.65
N GLN A 220 7.66 15.15 -2.42
CA GLN A 220 8.26 14.58 -1.21
C GLN A 220 8.27 13.04 -1.25
N VAL A 221 7.15 12.42 -1.67
CA VAL A 221 7.05 10.96 -1.83
C VAL A 221 8.03 10.47 -2.91
N ALA A 222 8.05 11.14 -4.08
CA ALA A 222 8.95 10.79 -5.17
C ALA A 222 10.43 10.90 -4.76
N GLN A 223 10.79 11.91 -3.97
CA GLN A 223 12.14 12.14 -3.49
C GLN A 223 12.60 11.01 -2.56
N VAL A 224 11.80 10.69 -1.53
CA VAL A 224 12.10 9.59 -0.60
C VAL A 224 12.28 8.27 -1.36
N CYS A 225 11.42 7.98 -2.34
CA CYS A 225 11.55 6.75 -3.13
C CYS A 225 12.83 6.70 -3.97
N LYS A 226 13.20 7.81 -4.61
CA LYS A 226 14.45 7.89 -5.40
C LYS A 226 15.68 7.74 -4.53
N GLU A 227 15.73 8.46 -3.41
CA GLU A 227 16.83 8.39 -2.46
C GLU A 227 16.97 6.98 -1.86
N ALA A 228 15.84 6.35 -1.51
CA ALA A 228 15.86 4.99 -0.97
C ALA A 228 16.43 3.99 -1.99
N VAL A 229 16.04 4.09 -3.27
CA VAL A 229 16.59 3.24 -4.34
C VAL A 229 18.06 3.54 -4.59
N GLU A 230 18.46 4.81 -4.54
CA GLU A 230 19.86 5.22 -4.76
C GLU A 230 20.81 4.77 -3.63
N ALA A 231 20.32 4.80 -2.39
CA ALA A 231 21.07 4.48 -1.18
C ALA A 231 21.38 2.98 -1.01
N VAL A 232 20.66 2.09 -1.71
CA VAL A 232 20.92 0.64 -1.61
C VAL A 232 22.31 0.33 -2.19
N PRO A 233 23.15 -0.41 -1.46
CA PRO A 233 24.43 -0.91 -1.97
C PRO A 233 24.19 -2.15 -2.87
N TRP A 234 23.60 -1.91 -4.04
CA TRP A 234 23.14 -2.94 -4.97
C TRP A 234 24.20 -3.96 -5.37
N GLN A 235 25.48 -3.58 -5.37
CA GLN A 235 26.60 -4.47 -5.66
C GLN A 235 26.73 -5.66 -4.68
N HIS A 236 26.08 -5.58 -3.52
CA HIS A 236 26.04 -6.66 -2.53
C HIS A 236 24.75 -7.49 -2.59
N THR A 237 23.95 -7.30 -3.65
CA THR A 237 22.69 -8.03 -3.87
C THR A 237 22.82 -9.03 -5.01
N SER A 238 21.95 -10.03 -5.04
CA SER A 238 21.89 -11.00 -6.14
C SER A 238 21.31 -10.44 -7.44
N VAL A 239 20.91 -9.16 -7.46
CA VAL A 239 20.30 -8.46 -8.61
C VAL A 239 21.15 -7.27 -9.06
N ALA A 240 22.44 -7.24 -8.68
CA ALA A 240 23.35 -6.12 -8.93
C ALA A 240 23.37 -5.65 -10.40
N ASP A 241 23.41 -6.59 -11.35
CA ASP A 241 23.48 -6.28 -12.78
C ASP A 241 22.25 -5.50 -13.27
N ALA A 242 21.05 -5.95 -12.89
CA ALA A 242 19.80 -5.27 -13.25
C ALA A 242 19.63 -3.94 -12.49
N ALA A 243 20.10 -3.89 -11.24
CA ALA A 243 20.00 -2.72 -10.39
C ALA A 243 20.83 -1.52 -10.87
N ALA A 244 21.88 -1.75 -11.66
CA ALA A 244 22.66 -0.68 -12.28
C ALA A 244 21.79 0.23 -13.16
N GLU A 245 20.83 -0.34 -13.89
CA GLU A 245 19.86 0.43 -14.67
C GLU A 245 18.85 1.12 -13.74
N TRP A 246 18.26 0.39 -12.80
CA TRP A 246 17.25 0.93 -11.88
C TRP A 246 17.76 2.14 -11.12
N LYS A 247 19.00 2.10 -10.63
CA LYS A 247 19.63 3.23 -9.93
C LYS A 247 19.68 4.49 -10.79
N ARG A 248 19.82 4.36 -12.12
CA ARG A 248 19.92 5.49 -13.05
C ARG A 248 18.58 5.97 -13.58
N SER A 249 17.62 5.07 -13.76
CA SER A 249 16.37 5.34 -14.50
C SER A 249 15.09 5.27 -13.67
N TYR A 250 15.20 5.00 -12.36
CA TYR A 250 14.02 4.90 -11.49
C TYR A 250 13.22 6.21 -11.48
N ARG A 251 12.00 6.12 -12.04
CA ARG A 251 11.06 7.23 -12.19
C ARG A 251 9.71 6.78 -11.62
N PRO A 252 9.42 7.09 -10.34
CA PRO A 252 8.11 6.77 -9.78
C PRO A 252 7.02 7.57 -10.51
N ASP A 253 6.03 6.86 -11.06
CA ASP A 253 4.96 7.43 -11.87
C ASP A 253 3.54 6.98 -11.44
N ALA A 254 3.46 5.97 -10.57
CA ALA A 254 2.21 5.42 -10.06
C ALA A 254 2.39 4.99 -8.60
N GLY A 255 1.32 5.09 -7.81
CA GLY A 255 1.36 4.70 -6.42
C GLY A 255 -0.01 4.65 -5.76
N ILE A 256 -0.05 3.96 -4.62
CA ILE A 256 -1.24 3.79 -3.80
C ILE A 256 -0.86 4.02 -2.35
N ILE A 257 -1.54 4.95 -1.69
CA ILE A 257 -1.54 5.08 -0.25
C ILE A 257 -2.63 4.18 0.29
N ASN A 258 -2.30 3.22 1.15
CA ASN A 258 -3.27 2.37 1.84
C ASN A 258 -3.42 2.81 3.30
N TYR A 259 -4.65 2.86 3.78
CA TYR A 259 -5.01 3.18 5.15
C TYR A 259 -5.61 1.94 5.81
N TYR A 260 -4.99 1.51 6.91
CA TYR A 260 -5.39 0.33 7.66
C TYR A 260 -5.84 0.74 9.05
N ASN A 261 -7.05 0.35 9.44
CA ASN A 261 -7.43 0.27 10.83
C ASN A 261 -6.77 -0.95 11.48
N LEU A 262 -6.67 -1.01 12.82
CA LEU A 262 -6.01 -2.12 13.54
C LEU A 262 -6.51 -3.53 13.18
N ASN A 263 -7.78 -3.66 12.78
CA ASN A 263 -8.39 -4.94 12.40
C ASN A 263 -8.31 -5.26 10.91
N ASP A 264 -7.79 -4.33 10.09
CA ASP A 264 -7.68 -4.53 8.66
C ASP A 264 -6.55 -5.51 8.34
N THR A 265 -6.71 -6.23 7.23
CA THR A 265 -5.73 -7.19 6.72
C THR A 265 -5.64 -7.05 5.20
N LEU A 266 -4.45 -7.21 4.65
CA LEU A 266 -4.24 -7.37 3.22
C LEU A 266 -3.93 -8.83 2.92
N MET A 267 -4.81 -9.49 2.17
CA MET A 267 -4.60 -10.87 1.75
C MET A 267 -3.42 -10.98 0.77
N ALA A 268 -2.82 -12.17 0.73
CA ALA A 268 -1.78 -12.56 -0.20
C ALA A 268 -2.18 -12.25 -1.65
N HIS A 269 -1.36 -11.45 -2.33
CA HIS A 269 -1.54 -11.06 -3.72
C HIS A 269 -0.17 -10.82 -4.39
N VAL A 270 -0.20 -10.61 -5.71
CA VAL A 270 0.96 -10.20 -6.52
C VAL A 270 0.57 -8.95 -7.29
N ASP A 271 1.45 -7.96 -7.33
CA ASP A 271 1.29 -6.78 -8.19
C ASP A 271 1.61 -7.14 -9.64
N ARG A 272 0.61 -7.06 -10.53
CA ARG A 272 0.73 -7.47 -11.95
C ARG A 272 0.30 -6.41 -12.95
N SER A 273 0.05 -5.20 -12.45
CA SER A 273 -0.62 -4.16 -13.21
C SER A 273 0.34 -3.28 -14.00
N GLU A 274 1.63 -3.36 -13.70
CA GLU A 274 2.74 -2.75 -14.41
C GLU A 274 3.15 -3.61 -15.62
N VAL A 275 3.57 -2.97 -16.71
CA VAL A 275 4.10 -3.68 -17.89
C VAL A 275 5.46 -4.28 -17.56
N THR A 276 6.30 -3.54 -16.84
CA THR A 276 7.62 -4.01 -16.42
C THR A 276 7.60 -4.48 -14.97
N ALA A 277 7.36 -5.77 -14.78
CA ALA A 277 7.26 -6.42 -13.46
C ALA A 277 8.63 -6.73 -12.80
N THR A 278 9.65 -5.90 -13.02
CA THR A 278 11.00 -6.04 -12.42
C THR A 278 11.53 -4.74 -11.82
N LEU A 279 10.98 -3.58 -12.23
CA LEU A 279 11.39 -2.28 -11.70
C LEU A 279 11.09 -2.17 -10.20
N PRO A 280 11.88 -1.41 -9.44
CA PRO A 280 11.66 -1.24 -8.00
C PRO A 280 10.24 -0.77 -7.66
N LEU A 281 9.61 -1.42 -6.68
CA LEU A 281 8.48 -0.91 -5.92
C LEU A 281 8.99 -0.51 -4.54
N VAL A 282 8.73 0.72 -4.13
CA VAL A 282 9.11 1.25 -2.82
C VAL A 282 7.86 1.32 -1.94
N SER A 283 7.91 0.68 -0.78
CA SER A 283 6.82 0.63 0.20
C SER A 283 7.27 1.29 1.50
N ILE A 284 6.64 2.41 1.86
CA ILE A 284 6.92 3.20 3.06
C ILE A 284 5.89 2.85 4.15
N SER A 285 6.35 2.61 5.37
CA SER A 285 5.51 2.26 6.52
C SER A 285 5.41 3.42 7.52
N LEU A 286 4.18 3.81 7.91
CA LEU A 286 3.93 4.92 8.84
C LEU A 286 2.88 4.52 9.89
N GLY A 287 3.12 4.86 11.16
CA GLY A 287 2.20 4.59 12.27
C GLY A 287 2.43 3.24 12.95
N HIS A 288 1.36 2.50 13.24
CA HIS A 288 1.46 1.19 13.88
C HIS A 288 2.34 0.21 13.09
N ALA A 289 3.01 -0.69 13.82
CA ALA A 289 3.80 -1.73 13.21
C ALA A 289 2.89 -2.79 12.58
N ALA A 290 3.41 -3.55 11.63
CA ALA A 290 2.67 -4.62 10.95
C ALA A 290 3.54 -5.84 10.72
N VAL A 291 2.91 -7.00 10.61
CA VAL A 291 3.55 -8.20 10.06
C VAL A 291 3.32 -8.21 8.56
N PHE A 292 4.39 -8.17 7.80
CA PHE A 292 4.40 -8.38 6.35
C PHE A 292 4.84 -9.82 6.06
N LEU A 293 4.09 -10.52 5.22
CA LEU A 293 4.46 -11.85 4.74
C LEU A 293 4.89 -11.75 3.29
N ILE A 294 6.03 -12.35 2.98
CA ILE A 294 6.49 -12.52 1.60
C ILE A 294 6.86 -13.97 1.30
N GLY A 295 6.15 -14.55 0.34
CA GLY A 295 6.34 -15.91 -0.15
C GLY A 295 7.04 -15.93 -1.52
N ASP A 296 6.89 -17.05 -2.20
CA ASP A 296 7.46 -17.26 -3.52
C ASP A 296 6.52 -16.72 -4.63
N ASP A 297 6.89 -16.89 -5.88
CA ASP A 297 6.06 -16.55 -7.05
C ASP A 297 4.93 -17.55 -7.33
N MET A 298 4.89 -18.67 -6.58
CA MET A 298 3.84 -19.68 -6.61
C MET A 298 3.02 -19.69 -5.32
N ARG A 299 1.70 -19.52 -5.45
CA ARG A 299 0.77 -19.49 -4.31
C ARG A 299 0.72 -20.80 -3.52
N GLU A 300 0.86 -21.91 -4.23
CA GLU A 300 0.79 -23.28 -3.71
C GLU A 300 2.16 -23.78 -3.22
N SER A 301 3.16 -22.90 -3.12
CA SER A 301 4.49 -23.26 -2.63
C SER A 301 4.41 -23.98 -1.28
N SER A 302 5.15 -25.08 -1.14
CA SER A 302 5.33 -25.79 0.12
C SER A 302 6.31 -25.08 1.06
N THR A 303 6.95 -24.00 0.61
CA THR A 303 7.86 -23.20 1.42
C THR A 303 7.08 -22.12 2.18
N PRO A 304 7.17 -22.05 3.52
CA PRO A 304 6.52 -20.99 4.27
C PRO A 304 7.03 -19.60 3.87
N PRO A 305 6.17 -18.57 3.84
CA PRO A 305 6.59 -17.19 3.61
C PRO A 305 7.54 -16.71 4.71
N THR A 306 8.40 -15.76 4.37
CA THR A 306 9.20 -15.02 5.34
C THR A 306 8.33 -13.93 5.97
N PRO A 307 8.12 -13.96 7.31
CA PRO A 307 7.48 -12.86 8.01
C PRO A 307 8.50 -11.78 8.33
N ILE A 308 8.11 -10.52 8.20
CA ILE A 308 8.94 -9.33 8.43
C ILE A 308 8.14 -8.34 9.27
N ILE A 309 8.72 -7.83 10.36
CA ILE A 309 8.11 -6.75 11.15
C ILE A 309 8.41 -5.41 10.48
N LEU A 310 7.37 -4.69 10.06
CA LEU A 310 7.46 -3.33 9.52
C LEU A 310 7.01 -2.32 10.57
N ARG A 311 7.90 -1.42 10.98
CA ARG A 311 7.66 -0.32 11.91
C ARG A 311 7.50 1.01 11.17
N SER A 312 7.06 2.04 11.88
CA SER A 312 7.03 3.39 11.32
C SER A 312 8.42 3.85 10.91
N GLY A 313 8.53 4.42 9.71
CA GLY A 313 9.78 4.85 9.09
C GLY A 313 10.53 3.77 8.34
N ASP A 314 10.07 2.51 8.38
CA ASP A 314 10.70 1.44 7.58
C ASP A 314 10.32 1.57 6.10
N VAL A 315 11.29 1.26 5.24
CA VAL A 315 11.09 1.16 3.79
C VAL A 315 11.42 -0.26 3.33
N VAL A 316 10.53 -0.82 2.51
CA VAL A 316 10.77 -2.07 1.77
C VAL A 316 10.88 -1.75 0.29
N ILE A 317 11.87 -2.33 -0.39
CA ILE A 317 11.98 -2.27 -1.85
C ILE A 317 11.85 -3.68 -2.40
N MET A 318 10.87 -3.88 -3.28
CA MET A 318 10.72 -5.12 -4.05
C MET A 318 11.17 -4.85 -5.48
N SER A 319 12.16 -5.57 -5.96
CA SER A 319 12.73 -5.43 -7.31
C SER A 319 13.05 -6.80 -7.91
N GLY A 320 13.28 -6.86 -9.22
CA GLY A 320 13.67 -8.10 -9.90
C GLY A 320 12.70 -9.26 -9.63
N PRO A 321 13.19 -10.48 -9.34
CA PRO A 321 12.34 -11.65 -9.10
C PRO A 321 11.27 -11.44 -8.01
N THR A 322 11.61 -10.76 -6.91
CA THR A 322 10.68 -10.53 -5.79
C THR A 322 9.44 -9.72 -6.19
N ARG A 323 9.45 -8.96 -7.29
CA ARG A 323 8.23 -8.27 -7.78
C ARG A 323 7.07 -9.21 -8.09
N ARG A 324 7.35 -10.50 -8.33
CA ARG A 324 6.33 -11.53 -8.62
C ARG A 324 5.96 -12.39 -7.40
N SER A 325 6.57 -12.13 -6.25
CA SER A 325 6.29 -12.86 -5.01
C SER A 325 4.91 -12.55 -4.46
N TYR A 326 4.21 -13.59 -3.99
CA TYR A 326 2.99 -13.41 -3.22
C TYR A 326 3.32 -12.76 -1.88
N HIS A 327 2.59 -11.71 -1.54
CA HIS A 327 2.80 -10.98 -0.30
C HIS A 327 1.51 -10.41 0.27
N GLY A 328 1.51 -10.12 1.56
CA GLY A 328 0.33 -9.63 2.28
C GLY A 328 0.66 -9.08 3.65
N VAL A 329 -0.34 -8.49 4.29
CA VAL A 329 -0.25 -7.90 5.63
C VAL A 329 -1.37 -8.52 6.48
N PRO A 330 -1.13 -9.69 7.11
CA PRO A 330 -2.16 -10.35 7.92
C PRO A 330 -2.47 -9.63 9.24
N ARG A 331 -1.60 -8.73 9.70
CA ARG A 331 -1.70 -8.15 11.04
C ARG A 331 -1.13 -6.74 11.13
N ILE A 332 -1.94 -5.81 11.63
CA ILE A 332 -1.47 -4.57 12.24
C ILE A 332 -1.32 -4.83 13.75
N LEU A 333 -0.18 -4.46 14.32
CA LEU A 333 0.15 -4.69 15.72
C LEU A 333 -0.42 -3.55 16.58
N GLU A 334 -1.34 -3.89 17.47
CA GLU A 334 -1.88 -2.89 18.41
C GLU A 334 -0.81 -2.45 19.41
N ARG A 335 -0.97 -1.25 19.98
CA ARG A 335 -0.08 -0.68 21.03
C ARG A 335 1.39 -0.57 20.61
N SER A 336 1.64 -0.41 19.32
CA SER A 336 2.99 -0.28 18.76
C SER A 336 3.21 1.05 18.03
N LEU A 337 2.32 2.04 18.23
CA LEU A 337 2.54 3.39 17.69
C LEU A 337 3.79 3.97 18.37
N PRO A 338 4.78 4.48 17.63
CA PRO A 338 5.98 5.00 18.24
C PRO A 338 5.70 6.35 18.95
N PRO A 339 6.42 6.67 20.04
CA PRO A 339 6.11 7.84 20.87
C PRO A 339 6.13 9.19 20.14
N HIS A 340 6.98 9.36 19.11
CA HIS A 340 7.05 10.61 18.34
C HIS A 340 5.84 10.84 17.42
N LEU A 341 4.97 9.84 17.24
CA LEU A 341 3.71 9.97 16.51
C LEU A 341 2.48 10.03 17.42
N ALA A 342 2.61 9.63 18.69
CA ALA A 342 1.58 9.83 19.70
C ALA A 342 1.54 11.31 20.11
N TYR A 343 0.38 11.81 20.54
CA TYR A 343 0.26 13.17 21.03
C TYR A 343 1.01 13.36 22.35
N ASP A 344 1.65 14.50 22.52
CA ASP A 344 2.42 14.88 23.69
C ASP A 344 2.25 16.38 23.96
N ASP A 345 1.64 16.74 25.09
CA ASP A 345 1.29 18.14 25.44
C ASP A 345 2.52 19.06 25.57
N GLU A 346 3.72 18.52 25.82
CA GLU A 346 4.95 19.31 25.96
C GLU A 346 5.62 19.58 24.62
N ARG A 347 5.49 18.65 23.67
CA ARG A 347 6.15 18.69 22.35
C ARG A 347 5.26 19.24 21.25
N ASP A 348 3.97 18.93 21.29
CA ASP A 348 3.08 19.08 20.14
C ASP A 348 2.10 20.25 20.32
N ASP A 349 1.81 20.91 19.20
CA ASP A 349 0.76 21.91 19.12
C ASP A 349 -0.60 21.27 18.78
N ASP A 350 -1.64 22.10 18.80
CA ASP A 350 -3.01 21.70 18.44
C ASP A 350 -3.11 21.24 16.96
N ASP A 351 -2.13 21.53 16.08
CA ASP A 351 -2.12 21.05 14.69
C ASP A 351 -1.85 19.55 14.61
N TRP A 352 -1.01 18.99 15.49
CA TRP A 352 -0.70 17.57 15.46
C TRP A 352 -1.76 16.67 16.11
N GLU A 353 -2.53 17.19 17.08
CA GLU A 353 -3.50 16.41 17.86
C GLU A 353 -4.42 15.53 16.99
N PRO A 354 -5.05 16.04 15.89
CA PRO A 354 -5.92 15.21 15.06
C PRO A 354 -5.16 14.09 14.33
N PHE A 355 -3.90 14.31 13.93
CA PHE A 355 -3.08 13.27 13.29
C PHE A 355 -2.74 12.15 14.28
N ALA A 356 -2.31 12.51 15.49
CA ALA A 356 -2.07 11.55 16.56
C ALA A 356 -3.33 10.76 16.90
N ARG A 357 -4.49 11.43 16.98
CA ARG A 357 -5.79 10.80 17.24
C ARG A 357 -6.17 9.78 16.17
N TYR A 358 -5.92 10.08 14.90
CA TYR A 358 -6.14 9.13 13.81
C TYR A 358 -5.20 7.92 13.92
N LEU A 359 -3.90 8.19 14.12
CA LEU A 359 -2.86 7.16 14.18
C LEU A 359 -2.94 6.26 15.41
N ALA A 360 -3.61 6.68 16.48
CA ALA A 360 -3.86 5.86 17.67
C ALA A 360 -4.57 4.53 17.36
N SER A 361 -5.22 4.42 16.19
CA SER A 361 -5.89 3.20 15.74
C SER A 361 -5.67 2.87 14.26
N ALA A 362 -4.66 3.47 13.63
CA ALA A 362 -4.45 3.34 12.20
C ALA A 362 -2.96 3.23 11.79
N ARG A 363 -2.75 2.69 10.60
CA ARG A 363 -1.45 2.58 9.93
C ARG A 363 -1.59 3.03 8.49
N ILE A 364 -0.58 3.73 7.98
CA ILE A 364 -0.51 4.19 6.59
C ILE A 364 0.62 3.46 5.87
N ASN A 365 0.38 3.06 4.62
CA ASN A 365 1.40 2.52 3.73
C ASN A 365 1.43 3.32 2.44
N VAL A 366 2.58 3.79 2.00
CA VAL A 366 2.73 4.45 0.70
C VAL A 366 3.50 3.50 -0.22
N ASN A 367 2.84 2.93 -1.23
CA ASN A 367 3.49 2.10 -2.25
C ASN A 367 3.66 2.89 -3.53
N VAL A 368 4.88 2.97 -4.02
CA VAL A 368 5.24 3.74 -5.21
C VAL A 368 6.01 2.84 -6.18
N ARG A 369 5.69 3.00 -7.45
CA ARG A 369 6.08 2.09 -8.53
C ARG A 369 6.26 2.86 -9.83
N GLN A 370 6.74 2.14 -10.82
CA GLN A 370 6.96 2.61 -12.17
C GLN A 370 6.17 1.73 -13.13
N SER A 371 5.36 2.33 -14.00
CA SER A 371 4.55 1.64 -15.01
C SER A 371 5.40 0.87 -16.01
N GLY A 372 6.59 1.38 -16.29
CA GLY A 372 7.54 0.85 -17.27
C GLY A 372 7.25 1.28 -18.71
N LEU A 373 6.35 2.25 -18.91
CA LEU A 373 6.04 2.81 -20.22
C LEU A 373 6.85 4.08 -20.50
N THR A 374 7.17 4.31 -21.78
CA THR A 374 7.72 5.60 -22.23
C THR A 374 6.64 6.67 -22.32
N ASP A 375 7.05 7.94 -22.35
CA ASP A 375 6.09 9.05 -22.52
C ASP A 375 5.34 8.95 -23.87
N GLU A 376 5.98 8.41 -24.93
CA GLU A 376 5.33 8.13 -26.24
C GLU A 376 4.29 7.02 -26.14
N GLN A 377 4.58 5.93 -25.43
CA GLN A 377 3.63 4.83 -25.21
C GLN A 377 2.42 5.30 -24.41
N ILE A 378 2.63 6.15 -23.39
CA ILE A 378 1.55 6.76 -22.62
C ILE A 378 0.72 7.67 -23.52
N ALA A 379 1.35 8.49 -24.37
CA ALA A 379 0.65 9.36 -25.30
C ALA A 379 -0.20 8.57 -26.30
N GLU A 380 0.29 7.43 -26.81
CA GLU A 380 -0.49 6.53 -27.67
C GLU A 380 -1.73 6.01 -26.92
N LEU A 381 -1.58 5.49 -25.70
CA LEU A 381 -2.70 4.97 -24.90
C LEU A 381 -3.77 6.02 -24.63
N VAL A 382 -3.37 7.27 -24.45
CA VAL A 382 -4.29 8.40 -24.17
C VAL A 382 -5.03 8.86 -25.43
N SER A 383 -4.47 8.60 -26.61
CA SER A 383 -5.09 8.96 -27.89
C SER A 383 -6.14 7.97 -28.40
N LEU A 384 -6.16 6.74 -27.84
CA LEU A 384 -7.10 5.67 -28.13
C LEU A 384 -8.44 5.90 -27.39
#